data_AF-A0AAU8UA67-F1
#
_entry.id   AF-A0AAU8UA67-F1
#
_cell.length_a   1.000
_cell.length_b   1.000
_cell.length_c   1.000
_cell.angle_alpha   90.00
_cell.angle_beta   90.00
_cell.angle_gamma   90.00
#
_symmetry.space_group_name_H-M   'P 1'
#
loop_
_entity.id
_entity.type
_entity.pdbx_description
1 polymer ?
#
loop_
_entity_poly.entity_id
_entity_poly.type
_entity_poly.pdbx_seq_one_letter_code
_entity_poly.pdbx_strand_id
1 'polypeptide(L)'
;MNETINSIRIKVMNAIKTSRPSDYKKLKKQWKLLLKNAEDLNFTDTHYVRQFGEAISEQRIVDYLLSISHELLVTYTLMNELKYAISTHDINIFNEILHGTKNQTLPSRTRRTIRILAKFLPYIHNALKYTVPNGPTEGINNKIKFIQRTGFGYSNFHLNYKPSNPKPYTFEGMAS
;
A
#
# COMPACT_ATOMS: atom_id res chain seq x y z
N MET A 1 -1.66 -1.35 1.12
CA MET A 1 -2.11 -2.72 1.48
C MET A 1 -0.94 -3.65 1.77
N ASN A 2 0.02 -3.84 0.86
CA ASN A 2 1.22 -4.67 1.12
C ASN A 2 2.03 -4.24 2.36
N GLU A 3 2.16 -2.93 2.58
CA GLU A 3 2.80 -2.40 3.77
C GLU A 3 2.09 -2.83 5.07
N THR A 4 0.77 -2.94 5.04
CA THR A 4 -0.08 -3.37 6.17
C THR A 4 0.18 -4.84 6.49
N ILE A 5 0.15 -5.71 5.48
CA ILE A 5 0.46 -7.13 5.62
C ILE A 5 1.88 -7.30 6.18
N ASN A 6 2.86 -6.59 5.60
CA ASN A 6 4.25 -6.69 6.06
C ASN A 6 4.43 -6.19 7.50
N SER A 7 3.74 -5.11 7.89
CA SER A 7 3.78 -4.60 9.26
C SER A 7 3.25 -5.63 10.26
N ILE A 8 2.11 -6.27 9.96
CA ILE A 8 1.53 -7.32 10.81
C ILE A 8 2.44 -8.55 10.84
N ARG A 9 2.98 -8.98 9.70
CA ARG A 9 3.96 -10.07 9.60
C ARG A 9 5.17 -9.81 10.49
N ILE A 10 5.74 -8.61 10.48
CA ILE A 10 6.89 -8.24 11.34
C ILE A 10 6.50 -8.31 12.82
N LYS A 11 5.32 -7.81 13.19
CA LYS A 11 4.81 -7.89 14.56
C LYS A 11 4.71 -9.35 15.03
N VAL A 12 4.05 -10.21 14.25
CA VAL A 12 3.90 -11.64 14.55
C VAL A 12 5.26 -12.33 14.61
N MET A 13 6.13 -12.07 13.63
CA MET A 13 7.47 -12.62 13.56
C MET A 13 8.27 -12.28 14.84
N ASN A 14 8.24 -11.02 15.29
CA ASN A 14 8.97 -10.62 16.49
C ASN A 14 8.38 -11.24 17.77
N ALA A 15 7.05 -11.42 17.85
CA ALA A 15 6.39 -12.03 18.99
C ALA A 15 6.79 -13.50 19.19
N ILE A 16 7.03 -14.24 18.10
CA ILE A 16 7.38 -15.68 18.16
C ILE A 16 8.89 -15.95 18.04
N LYS A 17 9.72 -14.90 17.99
CA LYS A 17 11.16 -14.99 17.67
C LYS A 17 11.90 -16.01 18.53
N THR A 18 11.59 -16.06 19.82
CA THR A 18 12.25 -16.95 20.78
C THR A 18 11.51 -18.26 20.98
N SER A 19 10.16 -18.24 21.00
CA SER A 19 9.34 -19.42 21.29
C SER A 19 9.21 -20.39 20.11
N ARG A 20 9.18 -19.87 18.87
CA ARG A 20 9.02 -20.67 17.63
C ARG A 20 10.05 -20.23 16.58
N PRO A 21 11.35 -20.49 16.78
CA PRO A 21 12.43 -20.00 15.91
C PRO A 21 12.35 -20.53 14.47
N SER A 22 11.80 -21.73 14.26
CA SER A 22 11.54 -22.29 12.93
C SER A 22 10.52 -21.44 12.16
N ASP A 23 9.39 -21.12 12.80
CA ASP A 23 8.32 -20.31 12.20
C ASP A 23 8.75 -18.86 11.97
N TYR A 24 9.54 -18.30 12.91
CA TYR A 24 10.22 -17.02 12.70
C TYR A 24 11.02 -17.03 11.38
N LYS A 25 11.82 -18.07 11.14
CA LYS A 25 12.66 -18.18 9.94
C LYS A 25 11.82 -18.33 8.67
N LYS A 26 10.74 -19.11 8.73
CA LYS A 26 9.78 -19.27 7.61
C LYS A 26 9.12 -17.94 7.27
N LEU A 27 8.53 -17.23 8.25
CA LEU A 27 7.95 -15.88 8.07
C LEU A 27 8.95 -14.85 7.57
N LYS A 28 10.23 -14.96 7.98
CA LYS A 28 11.29 -14.04 7.55
C LYS A 28 11.75 -14.31 6.13
N LYS A 29 11.88 -15.58 5.72
CA LYS A 29 12.41 -15.95 4.40
C LYS A 29 11.35 -15.89 3.31
N GLN A 30 10.13 -16.33 3.61
CA GLN A 30 9.04 -16.45 2.64
C GLN A 30 8.10 -15.23 2.60
N TRP A 31 8.54 -14.10 3.17
CA TRP A 31 7.72 -12.88 3.28
C TRP A 31 7.19 -12.34 1.95
N LYS A 32 7.92 -12.55 0.85
CA LYS A 32 7.53 -12.04 -0.49
C LYS A 32 6.25 -12.71 -0.99
N LEU A 33 6.03 -13.99 -0.66
CA LEU A 33 4.81 -14.71 -1.04
C LEU A 33 3.56 -14.11 -0.40
N LEU A 34 3.68 -13.60 0.83
CA LEU A 34 2.58 -12.89 1.51
C LEU A 34 2.25 -11.53 0.87
N LEU A 35 3.12 -10.99 0.02
CA LEU A 35 2.90 -9.70 -0.66
C LEU A 35 2.50 -9.83 -2.12
N LYS A 36 2.69 -11.02 -2.69
CA LYS A 36 2.20 -11.40 -4.01
C LYS A 36 0.66 -11.32 -4.01
N ASN A 37 0.05 -11.03 -5.17
CA ASN A 37 -1.41 -11.09 -5.24
C ASN A 37 -1.83 -12.55 -5.08
N ALA A 38 -2.96 -12.78 -4.42
CA ALA A 38 -3.44 -14.12 -4.15
C ALA A 38 -3.69 -14.92 -5.45
N GLU A 39 -4.14 -14.24 -6.50
CA GLU A 39 -4.41 -14.84 -7.82
C GLU A 39 -3.15 -15.31 -8.55
N ASP A 40 -2.01 -14.67 -8.25
CA ASP A 40 -0.74 -14.98 -8.90
C ASP A 40 0.00 -16.14 -8.20
N LEU A 41 -0.49 -16.62 -7.04
CA LEU A 41 0.16 -17.70 -6.29
C LEU A 41 0.10 -19.02 -7.07
N ASN A 42 1.23 -19.72 -7.11
CA ASN A 42 1.27 -21.02 -7.76
C ASN A 42 0.68 -22.13 -6.87
N PHE A 43 -0.39 -22.76 -7.36
CA PHE A 43 -1.10 -23.85 -6.69
C PHE A 43 -0.56 -25.24 -7.04
N THR A 44 -0.01 -25.41 -8.25
CA THR A 44 0.32 -26.73 -8.82
C THR A 44 1.81 -27.04 -8.74
N ASP A 45 2.64 -26.08 -9.12
CA ASP A 45 4.07 -26.35 -9.25
C ASP A 45 4.72 -26.33 -7.88
N THR A 46 5.46 -27.40 -7.61
CA THR A 46 6.20 -27.56 -6.37
C THR A 46 7.69 -27.38 -6.64
N HIS A 47 8.38 -26.81 -5.66
CA HIS A 47 9.82 -26.74 -5.65
C HIS A 47 10.34 -27.00 -4.25
N TYR A 48 11.57 -27.50 -4.15
CA TYR A 48 12.17 -27.81 -2.87
C TYR A 48 12.46 -26.52 -2.07
N VAL A 49 11.83 -26.39 -0.89
CA VAL A 49 12.03 -25.25 0.00
C VAL A 49 12.73 -25.70 1.27
N ARG A 50 14.02 -25.35 1.40
CA ARG A 50 14.87 -25.76 2.53
C ARG A 50 14.29 -25.47 3.92
N GLN A 51 13.47 -24.43 4.09
CA GLN A 51 12.85 -24.14 5.39
C GLN A 51 11.73 -25.10 5.77
N PHE A 52 11.14 -25.78 4.80
CA PHE A 52 10.11 -26.80 4.97
C PHE A 52 10.69 -28.22 4.86
N GLY A 53 11.82 -28.38 4.17
CA GLY A 53 12.49 -29.68 4.02
C GLY A 53 11.79 -30.60 3.02
N GLU A 54 10.91 -30.05 2.19
CA GLU A 54 10.10 -30.78 1.21
C GLU A 54 9.88 -29.95 -0.05
N ALA A 55 9.41 -30.61 -1.12
CA ALA A 55 8.88 -29.94 -2.30
C ALA A 55 7.45 -29.45 -1.99
N ILE A 56 7.23 -28.14 -2.09
CA ILE A 56 5.97 -27.51 -1.68
C ILE A 56 5.60 -26.38 -2.65
N SER A 57 4.29 -26.21 -2.89
CA SER A 57 3.73 -25.13 -3.72
C SER A 57 3.73 -23.80 -2.98
N GLU A 58 3.67 -22.67 -3.70
CA GLU A 58 3.55 -21.34 -3.08
C GLU A 58 2.30 -21.21 -2.21
N GLN A 59 1.15 -21.76 -2.66
CA GLN A 59 -0.09 -21.71 -1.90
C GLN A 59 0.05 -22.37 -0.52
N ARG A 60 0.52 -23.63 -0.47
CA ARG A 60 0.76 -24.34 0.80
C ARG A 60 1.75 -23.62 1.72
N ILE A 61 2.75 -22.93 1.18
CA ILE A 61 3.65 -22.09 1.98
C ILE A 61 2.84 -20.95 2.60
N VAL A 62 2.06 -20.21 1.81
CA VAL A 62 1.22 -19.11 2.30
C VAL A 62 0.23 -19.60 3.35
N ASP A 63 -0.50 -20.68 3.11
CA ASP A 63 -1.44 -21.27 4.06
C ASP A 63 -0.78 -21.59 5.40
N TYR A 64 0.41 -22.19 5.36
CA TYR A 64 1.20 -22.44 6.56
C TYR A 64 1.57 -21.14 7.28
N LEU A 65 2.04 -20.12 6.55
CA LEU A 65 2.43 -18.85 7.17
C LEU A 65 1.24 -18.13 7.82
N LEU A 66 0.06 -18.21 7.20
CA LEU A 66 -1.17 -17.62 7.72
C LEU A 66 -1.70 -18.38 8.94
N SER A 67 -1.50 -19.69 9.01
CA SER A 67 -1.91 -20.50 10.17
C SER A 67 -1.14 -20.17 11.46
N ILE A 68 0.03 -19.52 11.35
CA ILE A 68 0.83 -19.09 12.51
C ILE A 68 0.11 -18.04 13.36
N SER A 69 -0.71 -17.17 12.75
CA SER A 69 -1.39 -16.10 13.49
C SER A 69 -2.72 -15.70 12.84
N HIS A 70 -3.78 -15.74 13.64
CA HIS A 70 -5.11 -15.29 13.22
C HIS A 70 -5.12 -13.80 12.79
N GLU A 71 -4.36 -12.93 13.48
CA GLU A 71 -4.24 -11.51 13.11
C GLU A 71 -3.59 -11.33 11.73
N LEU A 72 -2.61 -12.18 11.39
CA LEU A 72 -1.98 -12.17 10.07
C LEU A 72 -2.93 -12.70 8.98
N LEU A 73 -3.64 -13.80 9.26
CA LEU A 73 -4.66 -14.36 8.36
C LEU A 73 -5.72 -13.32 8.01
N VAL A 74 -6.40 -12.75 9.02
CA VAL A 74 -7.46 -11.75 8.83
C VAL A 74 -6.94 -10.54 8.03
N THR A 75 -5.73 -10.07 8.34
CA THR A 75 -5.13 -8.95 7.61
C THR A 75 -4.83 -9.32 6.17
N TYR A 76 -4.25 -10.49 5.93
CA TYR A 76 -3.89 -10.93 4.58
C TYR A 76 -5.13 -11.09 3.69
N THR A 77 -6.16 -11.78 4.19
CA THR A 77 -7.41 -12.00 3.47
C THR A 77 -8.06 -10.67 3.09
N LEU A 78 -8.31 -9.81 4.08
CA LEU A 78 -8.95 -8.51 3.86
C LEU A 78 -8.17 -7.63 2.89
N MET A 79 -6.84 -7.59 3.01
CA MET A 79 -6.02 -6.78 2.11
C MET A 79 -6.02 -7.31 0.68
N ASN A 80 -6.10 -8.64 0.47
CA ASN A 80 -6.16 -9.21 -0.88
C ASN A 80 -7.57 -9.11 -1.49
N GLU A 81 -8.64 -9.24 -0.71
CA GLU A 81 -10.00 -8.97 -1.19
C GLU A 81 -10.14 -7.52 -1.69
N LEU A 82 -9.57 -6.56 -0.95
CA LEU A 82 -9.56 -5.16 -1.37
C LEU A 82 -8.70 -4.93 -2.62
N LYS A 83 -7.56 -5.62 -2.77
CA LYS A 83 -6.77 -5.56 -4.00
C LYS A 83 -7.53 -6.13 -5.18
N TYR A 84 -8.21 -7.26 -4.99
CA TYR A 84 -9.02 -7.91 -6.00
C TYR A 84 -10.13 -6.99 -6.50
N ALA A 85 -10.89 -6.39 -5.59
CA ALA A 85 -11.92 -5.42 -5.96
C ALA A 85 -11.37 -4.22 -6.75
N ILE A 86 -10.14 -3.77 -6.43
CA ILE A 86 -9.46 -2.71 -7.18
C ILE A 86 -9.02 -3.19 -8.57
N SER A 87 -8.45 -4.40 -8.69
CA SER A 87 -7.98 -4.92 -9.98
C SER A 87 -9.13 -5.19 -10.94
N THR A 88 -10.26 -5.69 -10.43
CA THR A 88 -11.48 -5.95 -11.22
C THR A 88 -12.36 -4.72 -11.43
N HIS A 89 -11.98 -3.56 -10.88
CA HIS A 89 -12.76 -2.32 -10.93
C HIS A 89 -14.18 -2.46 -10.34
N ASP A 90 -14.38 -3.42 -9.43
CA ASP A 90 -15.67 -3.68 -8.80
C ASP A 90 -15.82 -2.87 -7.50
N ILE A 91 -16.47 -1.70 -7.62
CA ILE A 91 -16.73 -0.83 -6.48
C ILE A 91 -17.73 -1.45 -5.48
N ASN A 92 -18.64 -2.31 -5.93
CA ASN A 92 -19.66 -2.89 -5.05
C ASN A 92 -19.00 -3.82 -4.05
N ILE A 93 -18.15 -4.74 -4.55
CA ILE A 93 -17.34 -5.62 -3.70
C ILE A 93 -16.47 -4.78 -2.75
N PHE A 94 -15.83 -3.72 -3.25
CA PHE A 94 -14.99 -2.85 -2.42
C PHE A 94 -15.77 -2.22 -1.25
N ASN A 95 -16.98 -1.71 -1.53
CA ASN A 95 -17.86 -1.13 -0.51
C ASN A 95 -18.32 -2.19 0.49
N GLU A 96 -18.78 -3.35 0.02
CA GLU A 96 -19.23 -4.45 0.89
C GLU A 96 -18.14 -4.86 1.88
N ILE A 97 -16.90 -5.01 1.41
CA ILE A 97 -15.75 -5.30 2.28
C ILE A 97 -15.58 -4.21 3.34
N LEU A 98 -15.57 -2.93 2.94
CA LEU A 98 -15.43 -1.81 3.90
C LEU A 98 -16.59 -1.77 4.91
N HIS A 99 -17.80 -2.04 4.48
CA HIS A 99 -18.97 -2.10 5.36
C HIS A 99 -18.87 -3.26 6.36
N GLY A 100 -18.48 -4.45 5.91
CA GLY A 100 -18.30 -5.65 6.75
C GLY A 100 -17.25 -5.46 7.84
N THR A 101 -16.21 -4.66 7.58
CA THR A 101 -15.14 -4.40 8.57
C THR A 101 -15.54 -3.54 9.77
N LYS A 102 -16.67 -2.82 9.72
CA LYS A 102 -17.08 -1.86 10.76
C LYS A 102 -17.31 -2.54 12.12
N ASN A 103 -17.86 -3.75 12.12
CA ASN A 103 -18.21 -4.50 13.32
C ASN A 103 -17.15 -5.53 13.72
N GLN A 104 -16.04 -5.61 12.98
CA GLN A 104 -14.99 -6.60 13.23
C GLN A 104 -13.88 -6.03 14.10
N THR A 105 -13.34 -6.87 15.00
CA THR A 105 -12.12 -6.56 15.75
C THR A 105 -10.90 -6.77 14.86
N LEU A 106 -10.36 -5.67 14.34
CA LEU A 106 -9.20 -5.68 13.45
C LEU A 106 -7.92 -5.22 14.17
N PRO A 107 -6.77 -5.76 13.76
CA PRO A 107 -5.46 -5.22 14.13
C PRO A 107 -5.36 -3.71 13.90
N SER A 108 -4.66 -3.00 14.79
CA SER A 108 -4.56 -1.53 14.73
C SER A 108 -4.06 -1.02 13.37
N ARG A 109 -3.02 -1.65 12.81
CA ARG A 109 -2.50 -1.27 11.49
C ARG A 109 -3.52 -1.50 10.37
N THR A 110 -4.20 -2.65 10.40
CA THR A 110 -5.25 -3.04 9.45
C THR A 110 -6.41 -2.03 9.50
N ARG A 111 -6.89 -1.71 10.69
CA ARG A 111 -7.94 -0.70 10.90
C ARG A 111 -7.52 0.69 10.41
N ARG A 112 -6.27 1.08 10.61
CA ARG A 112 -5.75 2.35 10.06
C ARG A 112 -5.82 2.36 8.53
N THR A 113 -5.44 1.27 7.87
CA THR A 113 -5.54 1.17 6.41
C THR A 113 -6.98 1.26 5.94
N ILE A 114 -7.90 0.54 6.57
CA ILE A 114 -9.34 0.64 6.27
C ILE A 114 -9.86 2.06 6.40
N ARG A 115 -9.52 2.77 7.49
CA ARG A 115 -9.93 4.18 7.67
C ARG A 115 -9.40 5.10 6.57
N ILE A 116 -8.16 4.88 6.13
CA ILE A 116 -7.57 5.65 5.03
C ILE A 116 -8.36 5.38 3.74
N LEU A 117 -8.63 4.11 3.42
CA LEU A 117 -9.39 3.75 2.22
C LEU A 117 -10.80 4.35 2.26
N ALA A 118 -11.49 4.26 3.40
CA ALA A 118 -12.81 4.87 3.58
C ALA A 118 -12.77 6.40 3.43
N LYS A 119 -11.73 7.07 3.96
CA LYS A 119 -11.56 8.52 3.80
C LYS A 119 -11.39 8.93 2.34
N PHE A 120 -10.66 8.15 1.55
CA PHE A 120 -10.40 8.43 0.14
C PHE A 120 -11.38 7.73 -0.81
N LEU A 121 -12.47 7.17 -0.29
CA LEU A 121 -13.44 6.40 -1.07
C LEU A 121 -13.98 7.13 -2.31
N PRO A 122 -14.33 8.44 -2.27
CA PRO A 122 -14.79 9.15 -3.46
C PRO A 122 -13.76 9.18 -4.60
N TYR A 123 -12.47 9.31 -4.25
CA TYR A 123 -11.39 9.32 -5.23
C TYR A 123 -11.12 7.92 -5.78
N ILE A 124 -11.18 6.90 -4.92
CA ILE A 124 -11.05 5.50 -5.33
C ILE A 124 -12.19 5.16 -6.30
N HIS A 125 -13.43 5.52 -5.98
CA HIS A 125 -14.57 5.30 -6.86
C HIS A 125 -14.38 5.94 -8.24
N ASN A 126 -13.94 7.19 -8.28
CA ASN A 126 -13.65 7.85 -9.56
C ASN A 126 -12.51 7.14 -10.32
N ALA A 127 -11.45 6.70 -9.63
CA ALA A 127 -10.34 5.99 -10.24
C ALA A 127 -10.72 4.61 -10.78
N LEU A 128 -11.68 3.91 -10.14
CA LEU A 128 -12.20 2.63 -10.63
C LEU A 128 -13.21 2.83 -11.79
N LYS A 129 -13.94 3.96 -11.80
CA LYS A 129 -14.88 4.27 -12.88
C LYS A 129 -14.18 4.69 -14.17
N TYR A 130 -13.11 5.47 -14.06
CA TYR A 130 -12.40 6.03 -15.21
C TYR A 130 -11.00 5.45 -15.31
N THR A 131 -10.73 4.67 -16.35
CA THR A 131 -9.38 4.18 -16.67
C THR A 131 -8.57 5.31 -17.31
N VAL A 132 -8.03 6.20 -16.48
CA VAL A 132 -7.10 7.24 -16.95
C VAL A 132 -5.71 6.63 -17.08
N PRO A 133 -5.03 6.76 -18.23
CA PRO A 133 -3.66 6.26 -18.38
C PRO A 133 -2.73 7.00 -17.41
N ASN A 134 -1.95 6.24 -16.63
CA ASN A 134 -0.98 6.79 -15.67
C ASN A 134 0.27 7.40 -16.33
N GLY A 135 0.45 7.23 -17.64
CA GLY A 135 1.65 7.64 -18.39
C GLY A 135 2.06 9.10 -18.20
N PRO A 136 1.15 10.09 -18.32
CA PRO A 136 1.48 11.50 -18.10
C PRO A 136 1.95 11.79 -16.67
N THR A 137 1.23 11.27 -15.67
CA THR A 137 1.56 11.43 -14.24
C THR A 137 2.89 10.78 -13.90
N GLU A 138 3.14 9.57 -14.42
CA GLU A 138 4.40 8.86 -14.25
C GLU A 138 5.56 9.60 -14.93
N GLY A 139 5.34 10.11 -16.14
CA GLY A 139 6.31 10.94 -16.86
C GLY A 139 6.71 12.18 -16.08
N ILE A 140 5.75 12.88 -15.46
CA ILE A 140 6.01 14.03 -14.58
C ILE A 140 6.80 13.60 -13.35
N ASN A 141 6.39 12.51 -12.68
CA ASN A 141 7.09 11.99 -11.50
C ASN A 141 8.55 11.60 -11.82
N ASN A 142 8.79 11.00 -12.98
CA ASN A 142 10.14 10.64 -13.43
C ASN A 142 10.99 11.88 -13.71
N LYS A 143 10.42 12.93 -14.32
CA LYS A 143 11.10 14.23 -14.49
C LYS A 143 11.45 14.87 -13.15
N ILE A 144 10.52 14.90 -12.17
CA ILE A 144 10.77 15.44 -10.83
C ILE A 144 11.91 14.66 -10.14
N LYS A 145 11.84 13.33 -10.16
CA LYS A 145 12.89 12.47 -9.59
C LYS A 145 14.24 12.67 -10.27
N PHE A 146 14.26 12.87 -11.59
CA PHE A 146 15.48 13.18 -12.34
C PHE A 146 16.07 14.50 -11.86
N ILE A 147 15.27 15.58 -11.82
CA ILE A 147 15.69 16.90 -11.33
C ILE A 147 16.25 16.81 -9.90
N GLN A 148 15.58 16.07 -9.01
CA GLN A 148 16.06 15.86 -7.64
C GLN A 148 17.41 15.13 -7.58
N ARG A 149 17.67 14.17 -8.48
CA ARG A 149 18.94 13.43 -8.54
C ARG A 149 20.06 14.23 -9.20
N THR A 150 19.76 15.08 -10.17
CA THR A 150 20.76 15.88 -10.90
C THR A 150 21.01 17.23 -10.24
N GLY A 151 20.10 17.72 -9.40
CA GLY A 151 20.17 19.00 -8.70
C GLY A 151 21.11 19.01 -7.49
N PHE A 152 22.31 18.44 -7.60
CA PHE A 152 23.35 18.65 -6.60
C PHE A 152 23.66 20.16 -6.49
N GLY A 153 23.45 20.75 -5.31
CA GLY A 153 23.73 22.17 -5.03
C GLY A 153 22.53 23.03 -4.58
N TYR A 154 21.28 22.54 -4.70
CA TYR A 154 20.09 23.25 -4.21
C TYR A 154 19.79 22.91 -2.74
N SER A 155 20.66 23.33 -1.82
CA SER A 155 20.47 23.08 -0.38
C SER A 155 19.51 24.06 0.30
N ASN A 156 19.15 25.18 -0.36
CA ASN A 156 18.27 26.21 0.21
C ASN A 156 17.28 26.72 -0.84
N PHE A 157 16.06 26.18 -0.88
CA PHE A 157 14.93 26.81 -1.56
C PHE A 157 14.29 27.88 -0.65
N HIS A 158 15.07 28.86 -0.22
CA HIS A 158 14.48 30.14 0.19
C HIS A 158 14.08 30.86 -1.08
N LEU A 159 12.88 30.54 -1.60
CA LEU A 159 12.21 31.39 -2.57
C LEU A 159 11.98 32.74 -1.91
N ASN A 160 12.88 33.69 -2.19
CA ASN A 160 12.59 35.11 -2.04
C ASN A 160 11.54 35.47 -3.09
N TYR A 161 10.30 35.03 -2.88
CA TYR A 161 9.16 35.56 -3.59
C TYR A 161 8.93 36.97 -3.03
N LYS A 162 9.62 37.96 -3.61
CA LYS A 162 9.18 39.35 -3.52
C LYS A 162 8.13 39.50 -4.62
N PRO A 163 6.82 39.56 -4.31
CA PRO A 163 5.86 39.96 -5.32
C PRO A 163 6.30 41.35 -5.79
N SER A 164 6.70 41.46 -7.05
CA SER A 164 6.81 42.74 -7.74
C SER A 164 5.38 43.24 -7.97
N ASN A 165 4.71 43.65 -6.90
CA ASN A 165 3.50 44.43 -7.01
C ASN A 165 3.96 45.86 -7.25
N PRO A 166 3.84 46.43 -8.47
CA PRO A 166 3.96 47.87 -8.60
C PRO A 166 2.89 48.51 -7.71
N LYS A 167 3.28 49.53 -6.94
CA LYS A 167 2.32 50.30 -6.13
C LYS A 167 1.19 50.79 -7.05
N PRO A 168 -0.09 50.70 -6.66
CA PRO A 168 -1.17 51.20 -7.49
C PRO A 168 -0.97 52.70 -7.74
N TYR A 169 -1.09 53.09 -9.00
CA TYR A 169 -1.09 54.49 -9.42
C TYR A 169 -2.20 55.25 -8.69
N THR A 170 -1.85 56.26 -7.90
CA THR A 170 -2.80 57.24 -7.41
C THR A 170 -3.18 58.15 -8.57
N PHE A 171 -4.41 58.00 -9.07
CA PHE A 171 -5.02 58.98 -9.97
C PHE A 171 -5.42 60.18 -9.10
N GLU A 172 -4.57 61.21 -9.03
CA GLU A 172 -5.02 62.53 -8.59
C GLU A 172 -5.92 63.10 -9.68
N GLY A 173 -7.23 62.98 -9.45
CA GLY A 173 -8.23 63.63 -10.28
C GLY A 173 -8.12 65.14 -10.12
N MET A 174 -7.74 65.81 -11.22
CA MET A 174 -8.15 67.18 -11.49
C MET A 174 -9.68 67.24 -11.53
N ALA A 175 -10.28 67.99 -10.62
CA ALA A 175 -11.60 68.58 -10.83
C ALA A 175 -11.76 69.82 -9.92
N SER A 176 -11.61 70.97 -10.57
CA SER A 176 -12.22 72.29 -10.32
C SER A 176 -11.96 73.01 -9.00
#